data_AF-A0A7C9N852-F1
#
_entry.id   AF-A0A7C9N852-F1
#
_cell.length_a   1.000
_cell.length_b   1.000
_cell.length_c   1.000
_cell.angle_alpha   90.00
_cell.angle_beta   90.00
_cell.angle_gamma   90.00
#
_symmetry.space_group_name_H-M   'P 1'
#
loop_
_entity.id
_entity.type
_entity.pdbx_description
1 polymer ?
#
loop_
_entity_poly.entity_id
_entity_poly.type
_entity_poly.pdbx_seq_one_letter_code
_entity_poly.pdbx_strand_id
1 'polypeptide(L)'
;MEESKRNQEAEQGESPVVAAAFNRLQELYEQLPAMEQLGAQLARARSAKHVVEVVERGQAAKALLAEADERLARAQECLAELQQAGDAADPARLEAAAQAVGYCGAQRGFRVGPAANADRDVAAALAVSLFASVEEARAAKLPADQFRDLERQVTQFQEEYKKTLDLCERLAPAE
;
A
#
# COMPACT_ATOMS: atom_id res chain seq x y z
N MET A 1 -41.92 8.34 -58.79
CA MET A 1 -41.63 9.36 -57.76
C MET A 1 -41.91 8.86 -56.34
N GLU A 2 -42.11 7.55 -56.13
CA GLU A 2 -42.29 6.95 -54.78
C GLU A 2 -41.09 6.09 -54.33
N GLU A 3 -40.28 5.56 -55.26
CA GLU A 3 -39.06 4.81 -54.90
C GLU A 3 -37.92 5.71 -54.40
N SER A 4 -37.93 7.00 -54.80
CA SER A 4 -36.92 7.97 -54.37
C SER A 4 -37.14 8.48 -52.94
N LYS A 5 -38.33 8.27 -52.35
CA LYS A 5 -38.61 8.57 -50.94
C LYS A 5 -38.29 7.39 -50.02
N ARG A 6 -38.43 6.14 -50.48
CA ARG A 6 -38.06 4.95 -49.70
C ARG A 6 -36.55 4.77 -49.53
N ASN A 7 -35.73 5.31 -50.43
CA ASN A 7 -34.27 5.28 -50.29
C ASN A 7 -33.68 6.44 -49.47
N GLN A 8 -34.46 7.46 -49.10
CA GLN A 8 -33.97 8.58 -48.26
C GLN A 8 -34.24 8.39 -46.77
N GLU A 9 -35.11 7.45 -46.38
CA GLU A 9 -35.43 7.19 -44.96
C GLU A 9 -34.56 6.09 -44.33
N ALA A 10 -33.69 5.43 -45.11
CA ALA A 10 -32.83 4.34 -44.63
C ALA A 10 -31.42 4.79 -44.19
N GLU A 11 -31.02 6.05 -44.43
CA GLU A 11 -29.64 6.52 -44.20
C GLU A 11 -29.49 7.56 -43.06
N GLN A 12 -30.52 7.81 -42.26
CA GLN A 12 -30.47 8.83 -41.18
C GLN A 12 -30.68 8.30 -39.76
N GLY A 13 -30.68 6.98 -39.56
CA GLY A 13 -30.60 6.40 -38.23
C GLY A 13 -29.14 6.19 -37.86
N GLU A 14 -28.59 7.02 -36.96
CA GLU A 14 -27.34 6.69 -36.28
C GLU A 14 -27.40 5.23 -35.82
N SER A 15 -26.40 4.42 -36.17
CA SER A 15 -26.42 2.98 -35.86
C SER A 15 -26.77 2.79 -34.37
N PRO A 16 -27.69 1.88 -34.01
CA PRO A 16 -28.13 1.73 -32.62
C PRO A 16 -26.98 1.41 -31.67
N VAL A 17 -25.90 0.82 -32.20
CA VAL A 17 -24.65 0.56 -31.47
C VAL A 17 -23.86 1.84 -31.19
N VAL A 18 -23.84 2.77 -32.15
CA VAL A 18 -23.19 4.09 -32.05
C VAL A 18 -23.92 4.94 -31.02
N ALA A 19 -25.25 5.05 -31.14
CA ALA A 19 -26.07 5.79 -30.19
C ALA A 19 -25.96 5.22 -28.76
N ALA A 20 -25.93 3.89 -28.60
CA ALA A 20 -25.74 3.26 -27.29
C ALA A 20 -24.35 3.54 -26.68
N ALA A 21 -23.29 3.51 -27.49
CA ALA A 21 -21.93 3.81 -27.02
C ALA A 21 -21.79 5.27 -26.56
N PHE A 22 -22.31 6.23 -27.34
CA PHE A 22 -22.29 7.65 -26.97
C PHE A 22 -23.15 7.94 -25.74
N ASN A 23 -24.35 7.37 -25.63
CA ASN A 23 -25.19 7.52 -24.44
C ASN A 23 -24.47 6.99 -23.19
N ARG A 24 -23.82 5.82 -23.30
CA ARG A 24 -23.05 5.27 -22.16
C ARG A 24 -21.86 6.16 -21.81
N LEU A 25 -21.16 6.72 -22.80
CA LEU A 25 -20.06 7.66 -22.55
C LEU A 25 -20.56 8.93 -21.84
N GLN A 26 -21.72 9.44 -22.25
CA GLN A 26 -22.34 10.60 -21.61
C GLN A 26 -22.71 10.31 -20.14
N GLU A 27 -23.34 9.16 -19.86
CA GLU A 27 -23.64 8.74 -18.48
C GLU A 27 -22.38 8.66 -17.61
N LEU A 28 -21.28 8.13 -18.16
CA LEU A 28 -20.01 8.02 -17.47
C LEU A 28 -19.36 9.40 -17.26
N TYR A 29 -19.49 10.29 -18.24
CA TYR A 29 -19.02 11.68 -18.14
C TYR A 29 -19.77 12.46 -17.06
N GLU A 30 -21.09 12.29 -16.96
CA GLU A 30 -21.91 12.89 -15.91
C GLU A 30 -21.53 12.38 -14.50
N GLN A 31 -21.01 11.17 -14.39
CA GLN A 31 -20.52 10.58 -13.13
C GLN A 31 -19.10 11.04 -12.76
N LEU A 32 -18.36 11.69 -13.67
CA LEU A 32 -16.96 12.04 -13.48
C LEU A 32 -16.70 12.85 -12.19
N PRO A 33 -17.49 13.88 -11.82
CA PRO A 33 -17.26 14.64 -10.59
C PRO A 33 -17.35 13.78 -9.32
N ALA A 34 -18.28 12.81 -9.29
CA ALA A 34 -18.40 11.89 -8.16
C ALA A 34 -17.21 10.93 -8.10
N MET A 35 -16.74 10.45 -9.26
CA MET A 35 -15.57 9.58 -9.34
C MET A 35 -14.27 10.30 -9.00
N GLU A 36 -14.14 11.59 -9.30
CA GLU A 36 -13.02 12.42 -8.86
C GLU A 36 -12.96 12.52 -7.33
N GLN A 37 -14.12 12.67 -6.67
CA GLN A 37 -14.20 12.66 -5.21
C GLN A 37 -13.78 11.30 -4.64
N LEU A 38 -14.24 10.19 -5.22
CA LEU A 38 -13.80 8.86 -4.82
C LEU A 38 -12.30 8.64 -5.08
N GLY A 39 -11.77 9.17 -6.18
CA GLY A 39 -10.35 9.14 -6.51
C GLY A 39 -9.50 9.90 -5.48
N ALA A 40 -9.95 11.09 -5.07
CA ALA A 40 -9.30 11.86 -4.00
C ALA A 40 -9.36 11.13 -2.65
N GLN A 41 -10.51 10.51 -2.32
CA GLN A 41 -10.64 9.67 -1.13
C GLN A 41 -9.68 8.47 -1.18
N LEU A 42 -9.55 7.81 -2.33
CA LEU A 42 -8.65 6.67 -2.52
C LEU A 42 -7.17 7.10 -2.39
N ALA A 43 -6.79 8.23 -2.99
CA ALA A 43 -5.45 8.80 -2.85
C ALA A 43 -5.11 9.11 -1.39
N ARG A 44 -6.05 9.73 -0.67
CA ARG A 44 -5.94 9.98 0.77
C ARG A 44 -5.81 8.69 1.58
N ALA A 45 -6.63 7.68 1.28
CA ALA A 45 -6.58 6.39 1.96
C ALA A 45 -5.26 5.63 1.70
N ARG A 46 -4.73 5.70 0.48
CA ARG A 46 -3.42 5.13 0.12
C ARG A 46 -2.29 5.81 0.89
N SER A 47 -2.30 7.13 0.94
CA SER A 47 -1.32 7.91 1.71
C SER A 47 -1.39 7.57 3.20
N ALA A 48 -2.61 7.47 3.77
CA ALA A 48 -2.83 7.12 5.17
C ALA A 48 -2.28 5.72 5.47
N LYS A 49 -2.66 4.74 4.65
CA LYS A 49 -2.19 3.36 4.75
C LYS A 49 -0.67 3.29 4.74
N HIS A 50 -0.02 3.97 3.80
CA HIS A 50 1.44 3.98 3.68
C HIS A 50 2.13 4.53 4.93
N VAL A 51 1.70 5.70 5.43
CA VAL A 51 2.27 6.30 6.65
C VAL A 51 2.11 5.34 7.84
N VAL A 52 0.92 4.75 8.00
CA VAL A 52 0.68 3.82 9.11
C VAL A 52 1.52 2.56 9.01
N GLU A 53 1.68 1.98 7.82
CA GLU A 53 2.55 0.81 7.60
C GLU A 53 4.02 1.09 7.91
N VAL A 54 4.52 2.28 7.60
CA VAL A 54 5.89 2.70 7.94
C VAL A 54 6.05 2.81 9.46
N VAL A 55 5.07 3.40 10.15
CA VAL A 55 5.06 3.50 11.62
C VAL A 55 5.03 2.11 12.26
N GLU A 56 4.12 1.23 11.82
CA GLU A 56 4.00 -0.14 12.32
C GLU A 56 5.30 -0.94 12.11
N ARG A 57 5.94 -0.80 10.94
CA ARG A 57 7.24 -1.41 10.64
C ARG A 57 8.34 -0.88 11.55
N GLY A 58 8.39 0.43 11.79
CA GLY A 58 9.35 1.05 12.69
C GLY A 58 9.20 0.59 14.14
N GLN A 59 7.95 0.49 14.62
CA GLN A 59 7.64 -0.06 15.94
C GLN A 59 8.06 -1.52 16.07
N ALA A 60 7.76 -2.34 15.06
CA ALA A 60 8.18 -3.74 15.02
C ALA A 60 9.72 -3.87 15.02
N ALA A 61 10.44 -3.04 14.27
CA ALA A 61 11.90 -3.04 14.25
C ALA A 61 12.49 -2.70 15.62
N LYS A 62 11.93 -1.69 16.31
CA LYS A 62 12.34 -1.31 17.67
C LYS A 62 12.06 -2.43 18.69
N ALA A 63 10.89 -3.08 18.60
CA ALA A 63 10.55 -4.21 19.46
C ALA A 63 11.48 -5.41 19.27
N LEU A 64 11.82 -5.73 18.01
CA LEU A 64 12.77 -6.79 17.69
C LEU A 64 14.18 -6.49 18.21
N LEU A 65 14.61 -5.22 18.14
CA LEU A 65 15.89 -4.81 18.71
C LEU A 65 15.90 -4.99 20.23
N ALA A 66 14.84 -4.56 20.92
CA ALA A 66 14.72 -4.74 22.37
C ALA A 66 14.75 -6.22 22.78
N GLU A 67 14.06 -7.09 22.03
CA GLU A 67 14.10 -8.53 22.26
C GLU A 67 15.53 -9.11 22.06
N ALA A 68 16.27 -8.60 21.08
CA ALA A 68 17.66 -9.01 20.86
C ALA A 68 18.61 -8.48 21.95
N ASP A 69 18.36 -7.28 22.47
CA ASP A 69 19.08 -6.72 23.62
C ASP A 69 18.89 -7.60 24.86
N GLU A 70 17.66 -8.00 25.17
CA GLU A 70 17.36 -8.91 26.29
C GLU A 70 18.05 -10.26 26.13
N ARG A 71 18.03 -10.84 24.93
CA ARG A 71 18.72 -12.12 24.65
C ARG A 71 20.23 -12.00 24.85
N LEU A 72 20.83 -10.90 24.39
CA LEU A 72 22.26 -10.67 24.57
C LEU A 72 22.60 -10.49 26.05
N ALA A 73 21.81 -9.72 26.80
CA ALA A 73 22.01 -9.53 28.23
C ALA A 73 21.97 -10.87 28.99
N ARG A 74 20.96 -11.72 28.73
CA ARG A 74 20.86 -13.06 29.35
C ARG A 74 22.05 -13.96 28.99
N ALA A 75 22.53 -13.91 27.75
CA ALA A 75 23.70 -14.68 27.34
C ALA A 75 24.97 -14.20 28.05
N GLN A 76 25.12 -12.88 28.22
CA GLN A 76 26.24 -12.27 28.94
C GLN A 76 26.20 -12.60 30.44
N GLU A 77 25.03 -12.57 31.07
CA GLU A 77 24.82 -12.97 32.46
C GLU A 77 25.22 -14.44 32.67
N CYS A 78 24.74 -15.35 31.83
CA CYS A 78 25.09 -16.77 31.89
C CYS A 78 26.61 -17.00 31.75
N LEU A 79 27.26 -16.30 30.81
CA LEU A 79 28.71 -16.36 30.66
C LEU A 79 29.43 -15.83 31.91
N ALA A 80 28.97 -14.71 32.47
CA ALA A 80 29.55 -14.12 33.68
C ALA A 80 29.41 -15.04 34.89
N GLU A 81 28.25 -15.68 35.08
CA GLU A 81 28.03 -16.67 36.15
C GLU A 81 28.97 -17.88 36.02
N LEU A 82 29.14 -18.41 34.81
CA LEU A 82 30.08 -19.51 34.56
C LEU A 82 31.53 -19.09 34.79
N GLN A 83 31.91 -17.86 34.41
CA GLN A 83 33.24 -17.33 34.68
C GLN A 83 33.51 -17.15 36.18
N GLN A 84 32.51 -16.74 36.95
CA GLN A 84 32.61 -16.61 38.41
C GLN A 84 32.73 -17.95 39.12
N ALA A 85 32.17 -19.02 38.56
CA ALA A 85 32.36 -20.38 39.08
C ALA A 85 33.81 -20.90 38.93
N GLY A 86 34.64 -20.22 38.13
CA GLY A 86 36.08 -20.50 38.01
C GLY A 86 36.36 -21.95 37.59
N ASP A 87 37.30 -22.62 38.27
CA ASP A 87 37.69 -24.00 37.98
C ASP A 87 36.56 -25.04 38.18
N ALA A 88 35.45 -24.66 38.82
CA ALA A 88 34.27 -25.52 38.95
C ALA A 88 33.37 -25.49 37.69
N ALA A 89 33.60 -24.57 36.76
CA ALA A 89 32.86 -24.48 35.51
C ALA A 89 33.36 -25.52 34.50
N ASP A 90 32.43 -26.25 33.89
CA ASP A 90 32.73 -27.13 32.76
C ASP A 90 33.24 -26.28 31.56
N PRO A 91 34.48 -26.52 31.06
CA PRO A 91 35.04 -25.79 29.94
C PRO A 91 34.16 -25.78 28.69
N ALA A 92 33.44 -26.88 28.42
CA ALA A 92 32.53 -26.97 27.28
C ALA A 92 31.33 -26.02 27.44
N ARG A 93 30.82 -25.85 28.67
CA ARG A 93 29.75 -24.89 28.97
C ARG A 93 30.22 -23.45 28.88
N LEU A 94 31.45 -23.16 29.30
CA LEU A 94 32.04 -21.83 29.16
C LEU A 94 32.18 -21.44 27.68
N GLU A 95 32.68 -22.36 26.85
CA GLU A 95 32.82 -22.14 25.41
C GLU A 95 31.45 -21.94 24.73
N ALA A 96 30.47 -22.80 25.04
CA ALA A 96 29.11 -22.68 24.51
C ALA A 96 28.46 -21.33 24.90
N ALA A 97 28.66 -20.86 26.14
CA ALA A 97 28.17 -19.56 26.58
C ALA A 97 28.84 -18.39 25.83
N ALA A 98 30.15 -18.48 25.59
CA ALA A 98 30.87 -17.47 24.79
C ALA A 98 30.38 -17.44 23.33
N GLN A 99 30.14 -18.61 22.72
CA GLN A 99 29.55 -18.71 21.38
C GLN A 99 28.13 -18.11 21.34
N ALA A 100 27.31 -18.37 22.37
CA ALA A 100 25.97 -17.82 22.49
C ALA A 100 25.97 -16.28 22.56
N VAL A 101 26.90 -15.68 23.32
CA VAL A 101 27.09 -14.21 23.34
C VAL A 101 27.43 -13.68 21.94
N GLY A 102 28.34 -14.34 21.23
CA GLY A 102 28.70 -13.96 19.86
C GLY A 102 27.50 -14.02 18.90
N TYR A 103 26.73 -15.11 18.95
CA TYR A 103 25.51 -15.28 18.15
C TYR A 103 24.46 -14.20 18.45
N CYS A 104 24.15 -13.98 19.73
CA CYS A 104 23.20 -12.95 20.16
C CYS A 104 23.66 -11.55 19.76
N GLY A 105 24.96 -11.26 19.88
CA GLY A 105 25.56 -9.99 19.45
C GLY A 105 25.40 -9.76 17.95
N ALA A 106 25.67 -10.77 17.11
CA ALA A 106 25.45 -10.69 15.68
C ALA A 106 23.97 -10.47 15.33
N GLN A 107 23.07 -11.22 15.97
CA GLN A 107 21.61 -11.08 15.82
C GLN A 107 21.14 -9.66 16.16
N ARG A 108 21.62 -9.10 17.27
CA ARG A 108 21.36 -7.71 17.64
C ARG A 108 21.87 -6.75 16.57
N GLY A 109 23.09 -6.94 16.07
CA GLY A 109 23.71 -6.12 15.03
C GLY A 109 22.83 -5.92 13.79
N PHE A 110 22.19 -7.00 13.30
CA PHE A 110 21.27 -6.93 12.15
C PHE A 110 20.01 -6.07 12.39
N ARG A 111 19.64 -5.82 13.64
CA ARG A 111 18.40 -5.11 14.01
C ARG A 111 18.61 -3.63 14.31
N VAL A 112 19.86 -3.19 14.53
CA VAL A 112 20.18 -1.80 14.87
C VAL A 112 19.79 -0.82 13.76
N GLY A 113 20.17 -1.11 12.51
CA GLY A 113 19.92 -0.22 11.37
C GLY A 113 18.42 0.08 11.17
N PRO A 114 17.55 -0.93 11.03
CA PRO A 114 16.12 -0.71 10.90
C PRO A 114 15.49 0.07 12.06
N ALA A 115 15.87 -0.23 13.31
CA ALA A 115 15.33 0.47 14.48
C ALA A 115 15.80 1.94 14.56
N ALA A 116 17.05 2.21 14.23
CA ALA A 116 17.62 3.56 14.22
C ALA A 116 17.04 4.43 13.10
N ASN A 117 16.71 3.84 11.95
CA ASN A 117 16.15 4.56 10.81
C ASN A 117 14.63 4.79 10.91
N ALA A 118 13.93 4.08 11.78
CA ALA A 118 12.48 4.08 11.87
C ALA A 118 11.87 5.50 11.94
N ASP A 119 12.40 6.37 12.80
CA ASP A 119 11.83 7.72 12.98
C ASP A 119 12.07 8.62 11.78
N ARG A 120 13.23 8.47 11.12
CA ARG A 120 13.54 9.16 9.87
C ARG A 120 12.62 8.69 8.74
N ASP A 121 12.37 7.38 8.66
CA ASP A 121 11.50 6.82 7.63
C ASP A 121 10.04 7.27 7.82
N VAL A 122 9.57 7.41 9.08
CA VAL A 122 8.27 8.02 9.39
C VAL A 122 8.23 9.49 8.97
N ALA A 123 9.26 10.27 9.29
CA ALA A 123 9.33 11.68 8.89
C ALA A 123 9.33 11.84 7.36
N ALA A 124 10.07 10.97 6.64
CA ALA A 124 10.09 10.95 5.19
C ALA A 124 8.72 10.58 4.59
N ALA A 125 8.03 9.59 5.18
CA ALA A 125 6.69 9.20 4.75
C ALA A 125 5.68 10.35 4.95
N LEU A 126 5.75 11.07 6.08
CA LEU A 126 4.89 12.23 6.32
C LEU A 126 5.16 13.38 5.35
N ALA A 127 6.43 13.66 5.04
CA ALA A 127 6.83 14.76 4.17
C ALA A 127 6.26 14.67 2.74
N VAL A 128 5.97 13.46 2.26
CA VAL A 128 5.35 13.22 0.94
C VAL A 128 3.87 12.84 1.03
N SER A 129 3.31 12.84 2.24
CA SER A 129 1.91 12.46 2.50
C SER A 129 0.95 13.64 2.43
N LEU A 130 -0.35 13.33 2.49
CA LEU A 130 -1.43 14.31 2.61
C LEU A 130 -1.75 14.68 4.07
N PHE A 131 -0.90 14.29 5.03
CA PHE A 131 -1.16 14.42 6.47
C PHE A 131 -0.08 15.24 7.16
N ALA A 132 -0.49 16.06 8.14
CA ALA A 132 0.44 16.81 8.98
C ALA A 132 1.02 15.96 10.11
N SER A 133 0.35 14.88 10.50
CA SER A 133 0.77 14.00 11.59
C SER A 133 0.42 12.53 11.40
N VAL A 134 1.04 11.66 12.20
CA VAL A 134 0.73 10.23 12.23
C VAL A 134 -0.68 9.97 12.74
N GLU A 135 -1.16 10.77 13.69
CA GLU A 135 -2.50 10.66 14.27
C GLU A 135 -3.57 10.92 13.22
N GLU A 136 -3.37 11.95 12.38
CA GLU A 136 -4.27 12.24 11.27
C GLU A 136 -4.28 11.10 10.23
N ALA A 137 -3.10 10.56 9.89
CA ALA A 137 -2.98 9.43 8.98
C ALA A 137 -3.68 8.18 9.54
N ARG A 138 -3.55 7.92 10.85
CA ARG A 138 -4.25 6.82 11.53
C ARG A 138 -5.76 6.99 11.51
N ALA A 139 -6.25 8.21 11.78
CA ALA A 139 -7.68 8.51 11.74
C ALA A 139 -8.26 8.35 10.32
N ALA A 140 -7.46 8.58 9.29
CA ALA A 140 -7.86 8.44 7.89
C ALA A 140 -7.62 7.04 7.30
N LYS A 141 -7.00 6.11 8.04
CA LYS A 141 -6.77 4.73 7.57
C LYS A 141 -8.11 4.00 7.48
N LEU A 142 -8.50 3.64 6.27
CA LEU A 142 -9.69 2.83 6.03
C LEU A 142 -9.47 1.37 6.48
N PRO A 143 -10.52 0.70 6.97
CA PRO A 143 -10.53 -0.76 7.08
C PRO A 143 -10.21 -1.43 5.74
N ALA A 144 -9.58 -2.60 5.78
CA ALA A 144 -9.10 -3.28 4.58
C ALA A 144 -10.22 -3.59 3.56
N ASP A 145 -11.43 -3.92 4.02
CA ASP A 145 -12.57 -4.18 3.14
C ASP A 145 -13.04 -2.92 2.44
N GLN A 146 -13.23 -1.83 3.19
CA GLN A 146 -13.64 -0.53 2.65
C GLN A 146 -12.60 0.04 1.68
N PHE A 147 -11.31 -0.12 1.99
CA PHE A 147 -10.23 0.26 1.08
C PHE A 147 -10.31 -0.51 -0.25
N ARG A 148 -10.50 -1.84 -0.19
CA ARG A 148 -10.64 -2.70 -1.38
C ARG A 148 -11.89 -2.37 -2.18
N ASP A 149 -13.00 -2.08 -1.52
CA ASP A 149 -14.25 -1.69 -2.18
C ASP A 149 -14.11 -0.34 -2.90
N LEU A 150 -13.43 0.64 -2.28
CA LEU A 150 -13.17 1.93 -2.89
C LEU A 150 -12.23 1.81 -4.09
N GLU A 151 -11.15 1.03 -3.95
CA GLU A 151 -10.22 0.74 -5.04
C GLU A 151 -10.94 0.06 -6.21
N ARG A 152 -11.76 -0.95 -5.93
CA ARG A 152 -12.56 -1.64 -6.95
C ARG A 152 -13.49 -0.68 -7.71
N GLN A 153 -14.21 0.19 -7.01
CA GLN A 153 -15.13 1.15 -7.64
C GLN A 153 -14.41 2.09 -8.61
N VAL A 154 -13.30 2.69 -8.17
CA VAL A 154 -12.51 3.60 -9.02
C VAL A 154 -11.92 2.86 -10.22
N THR A 155 -11.36 1.67 -10.02
CA THR A 155 -10.79 0.87 -11.13
C THR A 155 -11.86 0.43 -12.13
N GLN A 156 -13.03 -0.03 -11.66
CA GLN A 156 -14.13 -0.42 -12.55
C GLN A 156 -14.61 0.75 -13.41
N PHE A 157 -14.78 1.93 -12.81
CA PHE A 157 -15.15 3.12 -13.55
C PHE A 157 -14.09 3.50 -14.59
N GLN A 158 -12.80 3.52 -14.22
CA GLN A 158 -11.72 3.84 -15.15
C GLN A 158 -11.66 2.88 -16.34
N GLU A 159 -11.82 1.58 -16.09
CA GLU A 159 -11.87 0.58 -17.14
C GLU A 159 -13.08 0.75 -18.04
N GLU A 160 -14.26 1.01 -17.47
CA GLU A 160 -15.49 1.18 -18.24
C GLU A 160 -15.45 2.45 -19.07
N TYR A 161 -14.98 3.57 -18.49
CA TYR A 161 -14.77 4.83 -19.20
C TYR A 161 -13.82 4.63 -20.39
N LYS A 162 -12.67 3.98 -20.18
CA LYS A 162 -11.71 3.69 -21.25
C LYS A 162 -12.32 2.80 -22.34
N LYS A 163 -12.95 1.68 -21.98
CA LYS A 163 -13.55 0.75 -22.94
C LYS A 163 -14.64 1.42 -23.78
N THR A 164 -15.45 2.26 -23.15
CA THR A 164 -16.54 3.00 -23.83
C THR A 164 -15.98 4.08 -24.75
N LEU A 165 -14.95 4.81 -24.32
CA LEU A 165 -14.25 5.79 -25.14
C LEU A 165 -13.61 5.14 -26.37
N ASP A 166 -12.84 4.06 -26.18
CA ASP A 166 -12.22 3.29 -27.27
C ASP A 166 -13.27 2.74 -28.26
N LEU A 167 -14.49 2.44 -27.79
CA LEU A 167 -15.60 2.03 -28.65
C LEU A 167 -16.12 3.21 -29.47
N CYS A 168 -16.34 4.37 -28.85
CA CYS A 168 -16.79 5.57 -29.55
C CYS A 168 -15.77 6.02 -30.61
N GLU A 169 -14.47 6.00 -30.29
CA GLU A 169 -13.39 6.36 -31.23
C GLU A 169 -13.33 5.42 -32.45
N ARG A 170 -13.55 4.12 -32.26
CA ARG A 170 -13.60 3.15 -33.37
C ARG A 170 -14.83 3.28 -34.26
N LEU A 171 -15.91 3.80 -33.69
CA LEU A 171 -17.18 4.01 -34.39
C LEU A 171 -17.28 5.40 -35.04
N ALA A 172 -16.40 6.32 -34.65
CA ALA A 172 -16.30 7.63 -35.27
C ALA A 172 -15.91 7.49 -36.75
N PRO A 173 -16.56 8.23 -37.67
CA PRO A 173 -16.18 8.19 -39.08
C PRO A 173 -14.73 8.67 -39.24
N ALA A 174 -13.95 7.96 -40.05
CA ALA A 174 -12.62 8.45 -40.45
C ALA A 174 -12.81 9.73 -41.26
N GLU A 175 -12.20 10.83 -40.80
CA GLU A 175 -12.12 12.09 -41.57
C GLU A 175 -11.38 11.91 -42.90
#